data_AF-A0AB37XQZ5-F1
#
_entry.id   AF-A0AB37XQZ5-F1
#
_cell.length_a   1.000
_cell.length_b   1.000
_cell.length_c   1.000
_cell.angle_alpha   90.00
_cell.angle_beta   90.00
_cell.angle_gamma   90.00
#
_symmetry.space_group_name_H-M   'P 1'
#
loop_
_entity.id
_entity.type
_entity.pdbx_description
1 polymer ?
#
loop_
_entity_poly.entity_id
_entity_poly.type
_entity_poly.pdbx_seq_one_letter_code
_entity_poly.pdbx_strand_id
1 'polypeptide(L)' 'KGGKPWLDQKHTVFGQIIDGETTLEDIANTKVGPQDKPLHDVVIESIDVEE' A
#
# COMPACT_ATOMS: atom_id res chain seq x y z
N LYS A 1 6.07 8.37 -10.67
CA LYS A 1 6.70 9.49 -9.92
C LYS A 1 5.98 9.62 -8.58
N GLY A 2 6.45 8.90 -7.56
CA GLY A 2 5.82 8.81 -6.26
C GLY A 2 6.79 9.24 -5.17
N GLY A 3 6.23 9.62 -4.02
CA GLY A 3 6.98 10.10 -2.87
C GLY A 3 6.23 11.25 -2.22
N LYS A 4 6.20 11.24 -0.89
CA LYS A 4 5.53 12.26 -0.09
C LYS A 4 6.62 12.95 0.75
N PRO A 5 7.36 13.94 0.20
CA PRO A 5 8.64 14.41 0.75
C PRO A 5 8.56 14.94 2.18
N TRP A 6 7.37 15.32 2.64
CA TRP A 6 7.15 15.79 4.00
C TRP A 6 7.05 14.66 5.05
N LEU A 7 7.08 13.40 4.62
CA LEU A 7 7.23 12.23 5.48
C LEU A 7 8.69 11.81 5.65
N ASP A 8 9.59 12.36 4.83
CA ASP A 8 11.03 12.10 4.92
C ASP A 8 11.53 12.47 6.32
N GLN A 9 12.45 11.66 6.86
CA GLN A 9 12.97 11.75 8.24
C GLN A 9 11.94 11.52 9.37
N LYS A 10 10.63 11.43 9.07
CA LYS A 10 9.59 11.07 10.03
C LYS A 10 9.18 9.59 9.93
N HIS A 11 9.35 8.98 8.76
CA HIS A 11 9.05 7.58 8.50
C HIS A 11 10.24 6.93 7.80
N THR A 12 10.75 5.84 8.37
CA THR A 12 11.85 5.06 7.79
C THR A 12 11.35 4.28 6.57
N VAL A 13 12.00 4.48 5.42
CA VAL A 13 11.75 3.70 4.21
C VAL A 13 12.48 2.36 4.34
N PHE A 14 11.74 1.24 4.36
CA PHE A 14 12.28 -0.11 4.53
C PHE A 14 12.23 -0.99 3.27
N GLY A 15 11.61 -0.51 2.19
CA GLY A 15 11.48 -1.27 0.95
C GLY A 15 10.70 -0.50 -0.12
N GLN A 16 10.64 -1.08 -1.32
CA GLN A 16 9.84 -0.58 -2.45
C GLN A 16 9.22 -1.76 -3.19
N ILE A 17 8.09 -1.50 -3.87
CA ILE A 17 7.42 -2.48 -4.72
C ILE A 17 8.29 -2.68 -5.97
N ILE A 18 8.54 -3.95 -6.33
CA ILE A 18 9.28 -4.35 -7.53
C ILE A 18 8.38 -4.98 -8.60
N ASP A 19 7.23 -5.52 -8.19
CA ASP A 19 6.21 -6.13 -9.05
C ASP A 19 4.83 -5.99 -8.40
N GLY A 20 3.77 -6.05 -9.20
CA GLY A 20 2.38 -5.94 -8.73
C GLY A 20 1.84 -4.51 -8.62
N GLU A 21 2.39 -3.55 -9.38
CA GLU A 21 1.89 -2.17 -9.42
C GLU A 21 0.39 -2.09 -9.76
N THR A 22 -0.12 -2.98 -10.62
CA THR A 22 -1.54 -3.05 -10.97
C THR A 22 -2.43 -3.40 -9.78
N THR A 23 -1.97 -4.32 -8.92
CA THR A 23 -2.69 -4.69 -7.68
C THR A 23 -2.73 -3.52 -6.70
N LEU A 24 -1.65 -2.73 -6.61
CA LEU A 24 -1.63 -1.49 -5.84
C LEU A 24 -2.68 -0.50 -6.37
N GLU A 25 -2.74 -0.29 -7.69
CA GLU A 25 -3.72 0.59 -8.32
C GLU A 25 -5.16 0.12 -8.08
N ASP A 26 -5.42 -1.18 -8.18
CA ASP A 26 -6.74 -1.76 -7.90
C ASP A 26 -7.16 -1.51 -6.45
N ILE A 27 -6.27 -1.74 -5.48
CA ILE A 27 -6.53 -1.48 -4.06
C ILE A 27 -6.75 0.01 -3.82
N ALA A 28 -5.92 0.88 -4.40
CA ALA A 28 -6.03 2.33 -4.24
C ALA A 28 -7.34 2.91 -4.80
N ASN A 29 -7.93 2.26 -5.81
CA ASN A 29 -9.20 2.66 -6.42
C ASN A 29 -10.44 1.99 -5.79
N THR A 30 -10.27 1.18 -4.74
CA THR A 30 -11.41 0.57 -4.05
C THR A 30 -12.33 1.62 -3.42
N LYS A 31 -13.64 1.33 -3.41
CA LYS A 31 -14.61 2.22 -2.78
C LYS A 31 -14.40 2.23 -1.27
N VAL A 32 -14.26 3.43 -0.71
CA VAL A 32 -14.11 3.67 0.72
C VAL A 32 -15.40 4.18 1.34
N GLY A 33 -15.63 3.82 2.58
CA GLY A 33 -16.66 4.35 3.46
C GLY A 33 -16.13 5.48 4.34
N PRO A 34 -16.81 5.76 5.47
CA PRO A 34 -16.35 6.75 6.45
C PRO A 34 -14.94 6.41 6.97
N GLN A 35 -14.13 7.45 7.21
CA GLN A 35 -12.75 7.33 7.72
C GLN A 35 -11.77 6.62 6.76
N ASP A 36 -12.02 6.70 5.45
CA ASP A 36 -11.18 6.09 4.40
C ASP A 36 -11.05 4.57 4.51
N LYS A 37 -11.95 3.91 5.27
CA LYS A 37 -11.97 2.45 5.37
C LYS A 37 -12.61 1.84 4.11
N PRO A 38 -11.99 0.86 3.43
CA PRO A 38 -12.61 0.16 2.31
C PRO A 38 -13.99 -0.43 2.67
N LEU A 39 -14.93 -0.38 1.71
CA LEU A 39 -16.26 -0.99 1.87
C LEU A 39 -16.21 -2.52 1.87
N HIS A 40 -15.25 -3.07 1.14
CA HIS A 40 -14.93 -4.50 1.12
C HIS A 40 -13.54 -4.69 1.71
N ASP A 41 -13.40 -5.68 2.60
CA ASP A 41 -12.14 -5.93 3.28
C ASP A 41 -11.08 -6.42 2.29
N VAL A 42 -9.92 -5.75 2.30
CA VAL A 42 -8.71 -6.16 1.58
C VAL A 42 -7.75 -6.76 2.61
N VAL A 43 -7.60 -8.08 2.58
CA VAL A 43 -6.87 -8.85 3.61
C VAL A 43 -5.59 -9.42 3.01
N ILE A 44 -4.50 -9.35 3.78
CA ILE A 44 -3.23 -10.04 3.46
C ILE A 44 -3.34 -11.46 4.01
N GLU A 45 -3.38 -12.46 3.13
CA GLU A 45 -3.57 -13.87 3.52
C GLU A 45 -2.25 -14.53 3.97
N SER A 46 -1.15 -14.25 3.26
CA SER A 46 0.18 -14.78 3.58
C SER A 46 1.27 -13.77 3.19
N ILE A 47 2.44 -13.94 3.82
CA ILE A 47 3.66 -13.19 3.50
C ILE A 47 4.78 -14.22 3.46
N ASP A 48 5.42 -14.36 2.31
CA ASP A 48 6.59 -15.20 2.11
C ASP A 48 7.84 -14.33 2.08
N VAL A 49 8.87 -14.72 2.82
CA VAL A 49 10.15 -14.00 2.90
C VAL A 49 11.25 -14.94 2.42
N GLU A 50 11.92 -14.55 1.35
CA GLU A 50 13.08 -15.26 0.79
C GLU A 50 14.38 -14.73 1.42
N GLU A 51 15.37 -15.61 1.62
CA GLU A 51 16.71 -15.28 2.16
C GLU A 51 17.64 -14.65 1.13
#